data_AF-A0A5Q4E5B6-F1
#
_entry.id   AF-A0A5Q4E5B6-F1
#
_cell.length_a   1.000
_cell.length_b   1.000
_cell.length_c   1.000
_cell.angle_alpha   90.00
_cell.angle_beta   90.00
_cell.angle_gamma   90.00
#
_symmetry.space_group_name_H-M   'P 1'
#
loop_
_entity.id
_entity.type
_entity.pdbx_description
1 polymer ?
#
loop_
_entity_poly.entity_id
_entity_poly.type
_entity_poly.pdbx_seq_one_letter_code
_entity_poly.pdbx_strand_id
1 'polypeptide(L)'
;MKNLKTQYLIPAWLLLFLACQPAGKEGYPIPPEPDYSNPVYWFLDPAGQTSRAVDIFYVYPTLGFSGDSVNGQPAYLADISKREARDAAFSNQRFNHEVYAGDEYNFFAPFYRQRTMNALTDDPENAGQLMQVPVSDIAGAFLHYMTHYNQGRPFMLLGHSQGSAVLLELLKQSMKQEHFEQMVAAYLIGWQITQEELDTYPHRLNPARGSDDTGVIILYNSLTTPDAKSPRIDRSVVGINPLNWKTDSTLATREEHLGIVRFNRETRQYDTIPHFTGAYIQDHYLICTDVDPAGIFNEELKDLFPYGNLHFMDSWLFALNLKANMEERVGAFLSGSSDTIYPGH
;
A
#
# COMPACT_ATOMS: atom_id res chain seq x y z
N MET A 1 15.05 57.82 40.81
CA MET A 1 15.22 58.51 39.52
C MET A 1 16.26 57.76 38.70
N LYS A 2 15.90 57.40 37.45
CA LYS A 2 16.72 56.89 36.34
C LYS A 2 17.34 55.48 36.52
N ASN A 3 16.68 54.44 35.98
CA ASN A 3 16.73 53.95 34.59
C ASN A 3 17.88 52.94 34.37
N LEU A 4 17.59 51.64 34.54
CA LEU A 4 18.30 50.57 33.83
C LEU A 4 17.32 49.92 32.85
N LYS A 5 17.61 50.06 31.55
CA LYS A 5 16.95 49.34 30.47
C LYS A 5 17.48 47.91 30.45
N THR A 6 16.63 46.93 30.73
CA THR A 6 16.93 45.52 30.47
C THR A 6 16.62 45.23 29.01
N GLN A 7 17.67 44.99 28.20
CA GLN A 7 17.52 44.43 26.86
C GLN A 7 17.42 42.91 26.98
N TYR A 8 16.34 42.34 26.44
CA TYR A 8 16.17 40.90 26.31
C TYR A 8 17.09 40.38 25.19
N LEU A 9 18.07 39.57 25.55
CA LEU A 9 18.82 38.71 24.63
C LEU A 9 18.00 37.44 24.42
N ILE A 10 17.51 37.22 23.19
CA ILE A 10 16.98 35.94 22.73
C ILE A 10 18.18 35.12 22.24
N PRO A 11 18.54 33.98 22.84
CA PRO A 11 19.53 33.10 22.25
C PRO A 11 18.84 32.27 21.16
N ALA A 12 19.26 32.48 19.90
CA ALA A 12 18.95 31.61 18.79
C ALA A 12 19.69 30.28 18.98
N TRP A 13 18.96 29.22 19.29
CA TRP A 13 19.48 27.86 19.28
C TRP A 13 19.35 27.29 17.86
N LEU A 14 20.41 27.41 17.06
CA LEU A 14 20.61 26.55 15.90
C LEU A 14 20.95 25.14 16.39
N LEU A 15 19.97 24.23 16.35
CA LEU A 15 20.23 22.79 16.47
C LEU A 15 20.71 22.27 15.11
N LEU A 16 22.02 22.27 14.92
CA LEU A 16 22.69 21.45 13.91
C LEU A 16 22.60 19.98 14.35
N PHE A 17 21.66 19.23 13.76
CA PHE A 17 21.69 17.78 13.84
C PHE A 17 22.83 17.26 12.96
N LEU A 18 24.01 17.11 13.54
CA LEU A 18 25.06 16.24 12.99
C LEU A 18 24.63 14.79 13.21
N ALA A 19 24.05 14.19 12.18
CA ALA A 19 23.86 12.75 12.12
C ALA A 19 25.24 12.07 12.04
N CYS A 20 25.69 11.46 13.14
CA CYS A 20 26.77 10.49 13.10
C CYS A 20 26.28 9.27 12.32
N GLN A 21 26.74 9.10 11.08
CA GLN A 21 26.61 7.82 10.39
C GLN A 21 27.63 6.83 10.96
N PRO A 22 27.22 5.62 11.36
CA PRO A 22 28.17 4.56 11.65
C PRO A 22 28.86 4.15 10.34
N ALA A 23 30.17 3.90 10.40
CA ALA A 23 30.96 3.46 9.27
C ALA A 23 30.56 2.03 8.84
N GLY A 24 29.59 1.94 7.92
CA GLY A 24 29.31 0.76 7.09
C GLY A 24 29.89 0.95 5.69
N LYS A 25 29.94 -0.12 4.88
CA LYS A 25 30.31 -0.10 3.45
C LYS A 25 29.73 1.13 2.72
N GLU A 26 30.44 1.66 1.72
CA GLU A 26 29.97 2.76 0.86
C GLU A 26 28.47 2.57 0.54
N GLY A 27 27.64 3.51 0.97
CA GLY A 27 26.19 3.38 0.88
C GLY A 27 25.74 3.22 -0.57
N TYR A 28 24.67 2.43 -0.78
CA TYR A 28 24.06 2.28 -2.10
C TYR A 28 23.77 3.64 -2.73
N PRO A 29 23.94 3.80 -4.06
CA PRO A 29 23.57 5.02 -4.74
C PRO A 29 22.06 5.25 -4.57
N ILE A 30 21.70 6.30 -3.81
CA ILE A 30 20.31 6.72 -3.59
C ILE A 30 19.95 7.73 -4.70
N PRO A 31 18.92 7.46 -5.53
CA PRO A 31 18.45 8.41 -6.53
C PRO A 31 17.92 9.71 -5.90
N PRO A 32 17.82 10.81 -6.66
CA PRO A 32 17.27 12.08 -6.16
C PRO A 32 15.86 11.91 -5.57
N GLU A 33 15.58 12.64 -4.49
CA GLU A 33 14.27 12.66 -3.84
C GLU A 33 13.20 13.32 -4.73
N PRO A 34 11.99 12.74 -4.85
CA PRO A 34 10.90 13.37 -5.58
C PRO A 34 10.38 14.63 -4.89
N ASP A 35 10.07 15.65 -5.68
CA ASP A 35 9.35 16.84 -5.23
C ASP A 35 7.87 16.71 -5.59
N TYR A 36 7.04 16.32 -4.63
CA TYR A 36 5.61 16.06 -4.88
C TYR A 36 4.76 17.29 -5.21
N SER A 37 5.33 18.50 -5.14
CA SER A 37 4.69 19.68 -5.75
C SER A 37 4.70 19.64 -7.28
N ASN A 38 5.57 18.81 -7.87
CA ASN A 38 5.66 18.61 -9.31
C ASN A 38 4.74 17.45 -9.75
N PRO A 39 3.76 17.70 -10.65
CA PRO A 39 2.82 16.68 -11.11
C PRO A 39 3.49 15.50 -11.83
N VAL A 40 4.75 15.63 -12.28
CA VAL A 40 5.49 14.52 -12.91
C VAL A 40 5.71 13.31 -12.01
N TYR A 41 5.67 13.51 -10.69
CA TYR A 41 5.81 12.46 -9.68
C TYR A 41 4.46 11.86 -9.24
N TRP A 42 3.41 12.11 -10.01
CA TRP A 42 2.10 11.50 -9.82
C TRP A 42 1.66 10.80 -11.12
N PHE A 43 0.96 9.68 -10.99
CA PHE A 43 0.45 8.94 -12.16
C PHE A 43 -0.57 9.74 -12.96
N LEU A 44 -1.50 10.42 -12.28
CA LEU A 44 -2.41 11.41 -12.85
C LEU A 44 -2.10 12.77 -12.24
N ASP A 45 -2.38 13.84 -12.98
CA ASP A 45 -2.26 15.20 -12.45
C ASP A 45 -3.19 15.38 -11.24
N PRO A 46 -2.66 15.57 -10.01
CA PRO A 46 -3.45 15.67 -8.79
C PRO A 46 -4.47 16.81 -8.84
N ALA A 47 -4.19 17.89 -9.58
CA ALA A 47 -5.12 19.02 -9.70
C ALA A 47 -6.41 18.63 -10.42
N GLY A 48 -6.36 17.63 -11.31
CA GLY A 48 -7.51 17.07 -12.01
C GLY A 48 -8.29 16.01 -11.20
N GLN A 49 -7.76 15.57 -10.06
CA GLN A 49 -8.30 14.48 -9.23
C GLN A 49 -9.10 15.02 -8.05
N THR A 50 -10.05 15.94 -8.29
CA THR A 50 -10.79 16.63 -7.20
C THR A 50 -12.32 16.59 -7.36
N SER A 51 -12.82 15.87 -8.36
CA SER A 51 -14.25 15.89 -8.72
C SER A 51 -15.10 14.87 -7.97
N ARG A 52 -14.49 13.86 -7.35
CA ARG A 52 -15.17 12.82 -6.60
C ARG A 52 -15.21 13.13 -5.10
N ALA A 53 -16.15 12.53 -4.38
CA ALA A 53 -16.37 12.77 -2.95
C ALA A 53 -15.39 12.03 -2.05
N VAL A 54 -14.78 10.95 -2.54
CA VAL A 54 -13.87 10.07 -1.81
C VAL A 54 -12.62 9.82 -2.65
N ASP A 55 -11.48 9.73 -1.97
CA ASP A 55 -10.16 9.56 -2.59
C ASP A 55 -9.62 8.15 -2.36
N ILE A 56 -8.85 7.63 -3.31
CA ILE A 56 -7.94 6.50 -3.13
C ILE A 56 -6.51 7.03 -3.18
N PHE A 57 -5.76 6.81 -2.11
CA PHE A 57 -4.31 7.00 -2.09
C PHE A 57 -3.63 5.65 -2.33
N TYR A 58 -3.11 5.46 -3.54
CA TYR A 58 -2.56 4.19 -4.00
C TYR A 58 -1.04 4.17 -3.97
N VAL A 59 -0.46 3.10 -3.39
CA VAL A 59 0.98 2.84 -3.40
C VAL A 59 1.24 1.52 -4.12
N TYR A 60 1.89 1.59 -5.28
CA TYR A 60 2.17 0.44 -6.13
C TYR A 60 3.23 -0.50 -5.52
N PRO A 61 3.28 -1.79 -5.91
CA PRO A 61 4.24 -2.76 -5.36
C PRO A 61 5.64 -2.58 -5.95
N THR A 62 6.56 -3.49 -5.62
CA THR A 62 7.84 -3.62 -6.34
C THR A 62 7.59 -3.91 -7.83
N LEU A 63 8.09 -3.05 -8.71
CA LEU A 63 8.01 -3.19 -10.17
C LEU A 63 9.39 -3.06 -10.80
N GLY A 64 9.69 -3.94 -11.75
CA GLY A 64 10.94 -3.96 -12.49
C GLY A 64 12.10 -4.64 -11.75
N PHE A 65 13.10 -5.01 -12.53
CA PHE A 65 14.42 -5.44 -12.06
C PHE A 65 15.37 -4.22 -12.06
N SER A 66 16.49 -4.29 -11.33
CA SER A 66 17.45 -3.19 -11.32
C SER A 66 17.91 -2.87 -12.75
N GLY A 67 18.06 -1.58 -13.05
CA GLY A 67 18.75 -1.13 -14.26
C GLY A 67 20.26 -1.30 -14.14
N ASP A 68 20.99 -0.82 -15.14
CA ASP A 68 22.46 -0.83 -15.16
C ASP A 68 23.06 -0.28 -13.85
N SER A 69 24.13 -0.93 -13.37
CA SER A 69 24.85 -0.53 -12.16
C SER A 69 25.19 0.95 -12.17
N VAL A 70 24.97 1.65 -11.06
CA VAL A 70 25.38 3.05 -10.90
C VAL A 70 26.79 3.05 -10.31
N ASN A 71 27.77 3.55 -11.08
CA ASN A 71 29.19 3.54 -10.71
C ASN A 71 29.74 2.14 -10.35
N GLY A 72 29.23 1.09 -11.00
CA GLY A 72 29.61 -0.31 -10.72
C GLY A 72 28.94 -0.92 -9.49
N GLN A 73 28.03 -0.20 -8.82
CA GLN A 73 27.22 -0.71 -7.71
C GLN A 73 25.80 -1.08 -8.19
N PRO A 74 25.19 -2.14 -7.62
CA PRO A 74 23.79 -2.48 -7.91
C PRO A 74 22.82 -1.33 -7.61
N ALA A 75 21.88 -1.08 -8.52
CA ALA A 75 20.81 -0.10 -8.35
C ALA A 75 19.59 -0.73 -7.64
N TYR A 76 19.59 -0.70 -6.31
CA TYR A 76 18.52 -1.29 -5.50
C TYR A 76 17.28 -0.43 -5.32
N LEU A 77 17.33 0.83 -5.75
CA LEU A 77 16.21 1.77 -5.71
C LEU A 77 15.90 2.27 -7.12
N ALA A 78 14.62 2.34 -7.47
CA ALA A 78 14.20 2.90 -8.75
C ALA A 78 14.45 4.42 -8.80
N ASP A 79 15.16 4.87 -9.83
CA ASP A 79 15.40 6.29 -10.08
C ASP A 79 14.22 6.91 -10.80
N ILE A 80 13.21 7.31 -10.03
CA ILE A 80 11.97 7.91 -10.53
C ILE A 80 12.16 9.33 -11.10
N SER A 81 13.36 9.92 -11.05
CA SER A 81 13.65 11.14 -11.83
C SER A 81 13.66 10.83 -13.33
N LYS A 82 13.97 9.58 -13.69
CA LYS A 82 13.96 9.06 -15.06
C LYS A 82 12.55 8.63 -15.48
N ARG A 83 12.17 8.98 -16.71
CA ARG A 83 10.85 8.68 -17.26
C ARG A 83 10.64 7.17 -17.38
N GLU A 84 11.68 6.42 -17.70
CA GLU A 84 11.66 4.98 -17.88
C GLU A 84 11.22 4.24 -16.60
N ALA A 85 11.70 4.69 -15.43
CA ALA A 85 11.31 4.12 -14.15
C ALA A 85 9.82 4.40 -13.83
N ARG A 86 9.33 5.59 -14.18
CA ARG A 86 7.90 5.94 -14.02
C ARG A 86 7.02 5.17 -15.00
N ASP A 87 7.44 5.04 -16.25
CA ASP A 87 6.75 4.27 -17.30
C ASP A 87 6.62 2.79 -16.92
N ALA A 88 7.63 2.21 -16.24
CA ALA A 88 7.58 0.83 -15.74
C ALA A 88 6.47 0.61 -14.69
N ALA A 89 6.14 1.64 -13.89
CA ALA A 89 5.04 1.58 -12.93
C ALA A 89 3.68 1.95 -13.52
N PHE A 90 3.65 2.57 -14.70
CA PHE A 90 2.45 3.15 -15.30
C PHE A 90 1.35 2.12 -15.55
N SER A 91 1.69 0.94 -16.10
CA SER A 91 0.68 -0.08 -16.42
C SER A 91 0.00 -0.65 -15.17
N ASN A 92 0.74 -0.80 -14.08
CA ASN A 92 0.20 -1.26 -12.80
C ASN A 92 -0.72 -0.20 -12.17
N GLN A 93 -0.29 1.06 -12.15
CA GLN A 93 -1.12 2.15 -11.63
C GLN A 93 -2.37 2.36 -12.47
N ARG A 94 -2.26 2.27 -13.79
CA ARG A 94 -3.39 2.32 -14.72
C ARG A 94 -4.41 1.20 -14.45
N PHE A 95 -3.94 -0.03 -14.24
CA PHE A 95 -4.84 -1.14 -13.87
C PHE A 95 -5.62 -0.82 -12.59
N ASN A 96 -4.92 -0.42 -11.53
CA ASN A 96 -5.56 -0.15 -10.24
C ASN A 96 -6.50 1.07 -10.31
N HIS A 97 -6.17 2.08 -11.11
CA HIS A 97 -7.06 3.18 -11.42
C HIS A 97 -8.34 2.69 -12.12
N GLU A 98 -8.21 1.98 -13.25
CA GLU A 98 -9.37 1.54 -14.03
C GLU A 98 -10.28 0.56 -13.25
N VAL A 99 -9.69 -0.30 -12.42
CA VAL A 99 -10.44 -1.32 -11.67
C VAL A 99 -11.02 -0.80 -10.36
N TYR A 100 -10.21 -0.12 -9.54
CA TYR A 100 -10.62 0.25 -8.17
C TYR A 100 -11.15 1.67 -8.08
N ALA A 101 -10.58 2.63 -8.82
CA ALA A 101 -11.05 4.01 -8.78
C ALA A 101 -12.22 4.26 -9.73
N GLY A 102 -12.09 3.76 -10.96
CA GLY A 102 -13.06 3.95 -12.03
C GLY A 102 -13.48 5.41 -12.18
N ASP A 103 -14.78 5.64 -12.26
CA ASP A 103 -15.40 6.97 -12.21
C ASP A 103 -15.95 7.29 -10.81
N GLU A 104 -15.69 6.44 -9.83
CA GLU A 104 -16.28 6.53 -8.49
C GLU A 104 -15.41 7.36 -7.53
N TYR A 105 -14.08 7.25 -7.65
CA TYR A 105 -13.11 7.81 -6.71
C TYR A 105 -12.05 8.67 -7.38
N ASN A 106 -11.55 9.70 -6.69
CA ASN A 106 -10.33 10.37 -7.13
C ASN A 106 -9.14 9.44 -6.87
N PHE A 107 -8.11 9.46 -7.71
CA PHE A 107 -6.99 8.53 -7.60
C PHE A 107 -5.65 9.25 -7.50
N PHE A 108 -5.05 9.20 -6.31
CA PHE A 108 -3.76 9.80 -6.01
C PHE A 108 -2.72 8.68 -5.87
N ALA A 109 -1.82 8.59 -6.84
CA ALA A 109 -0.80 7.55 -6.86
C ALA A 109 0.59 8.17 -7.15
N PRO A 110 1.43 8.37 -6.11
CA PRO A 110 2.75 8.95 -6.27
C PRO A 110 3.75 7.94 -6.84
N PHE A 111 4.63 8.40 -7.74
CA PHE A 111 5.88 7.70 -8.05
C PHE A 111 6.85 7.88 -6.90
N TYR A 112 7.38 6.78 -6.38
CA TYR A 112 8.30 6.78 -5.23
C TYR A 112 9.53 5.89 -5.53
N ARG A 113 10.65 6.13 -4.83
CA ARG A 113 11.89 5.33 -4.97
C ARG A 113 11.71 3.96 -4.32
N GLN A 114 10.93 3.11 -4.96
CA GLN A 114 10.70 1.72 -4.57
C GLN A 114 11.99 0.90 -4.59
N ARG A 115 12.05 -0.13 -3.74
CA ARG A 115 13.10 -1.16 -3.87
C ARG A 115 12.83 -2.02 -5.10
N THR A 116 13.86 -2.32 -5.87
CA THR A 116 13.79 -3.18 -7.07
C THR A 116 13.73 -4.66 -6.67
N MET A 117 13.35 -5.55 -7.60
CA MET A 117 13.30 -7.00 -7.31
C MET A 117 14.67 -7.56 -6.85
N ASN A 118 15.77 -7.09 -7.44
CA ASN A 118 17.14 -7.43 -7.05
C ASN A 118 17.47 -7.09 -5.59
N ALA A 119 16.91 -5.99 -5.07
CA ALA A 119 17.10 -5.63 -3.67
C ALA A 119 16.47 -6.65 -2.70
N LEU A 120 15.50 -7.45 -3.17
CA LEU A 120 14.85 -8.49 -2.37
C LEU A 120 15.64 -9.80 -2.37
N THR A 121 16.45 -10.04 -3.41
CA THR A 121 17.21 -11.29 -3.59
C THR A 121 18.69 -11.16 -3.23
N ASP A 122 19.32 -10.05 -3.58
CA ASP A 122 20.78 -9.93 -3.63
C ASP A 122 21.40 -9.41 -2.32
N ASP A 123 20.63 -8.68 -1.50
CA ASP A 123 21.10 -8.12 -0.24
C ASP A 123 20.00 -8.03 0.84
N PRO A 124 19.63 -9.18 1.43
CA PRO A 124 18.59 -9.20 2.45
C PRO A 124 19.01 -8.57 3.78
N GLU A 125 20.31 -8.40 4.04
CA GLU A 125 20.82 -7.85 5.31
C GLU A 125 20.58 -6.33 5.40
N ASN A 126 20.70 -5.62 4.27
CA ASN A 126 20.43 -4.17 4.21
C ASN A 126 18.99 -3.82 3.82
N ALA A 127 18.11 -4.82 3.72
CA ALA A 127 16.72 -4.65 3.31
C ALA A 127 15.97 -3.58 4.14
N GLY A 128 16.22 -3.53 5.45
CA GLY A 128 15.61 -2.54 6.35
C GLY A 128 16.10 -1.11 6.10
N GLN A 129 17.40 -0.92 5.88
CA GLN A 129 17.97 0.40 5.57
C GLN A 129 17.43 0.93 4.24
N LEU A 130 17.39 0.08 3.20
CA LEU A 130 16.83 0.44 1.90
C LEU A 130 15.33 0.75 1.96
N MET A 131 14.60 0.17 2.92
CA MET A 131 13.17 0.41 3.09
C MET A 131 12.86 1.81 3.65
N GLN A 132 13.82 2.48 4.29
CA GLN A 132 13.60 3.84 4.81
C GLN A 132 13.33 4.86 3.70
N VAL A 133 13.93 4.68 2.52
CA VAL A 133 13.75 5.57 1.37
C VAL A 133 12.30 5.57 0.87
N PRO A 134 11.69 4.43 0.47
CA PRO A 134 10.30 4.42 0.02
C PRO A 134 9.32 4.84 1.13
N VAL A 135 9.61 4.54 2.40
CA VAL A 135 8.80 4.99 3.55
C VAL A 135 8.80 6.51 3.66
N SER A 136 9.97 7.15 3.58
CA SER A 136 10.10 8.61 3.59
C SER A 136 9.39 9.26 2.41
N ASP A 137 9.57 8.70 1.20
CA ASP A 137 8.95 9.22 -0.02
C ASP A 137 7.42 9.21 0.07
N ILE A 138 6.82 8.10 0.50
CA ILE A 138 5.37 8.01 0.60
C ILE A 138 4.82 8.85 1.75
N ALA A 139 5.53 8.96 2.88
CA ALA A 139 5.15 9.89 3.94
C ALA A 139 5.11 11.33 3.42
N GLY A 140 6.12 11.75 2.64
CA GLY A 140 6.17 13.06 1.98
C GLY A 140 5.01 13.25 0.99
N ALA A 141 4.77 12.27 0.12
CA ALA A 141 3.66 12.30 -0.85
C ALA A 141 2.30 12.42 -0.17
N PHE A 142 2.07 11.61 0.87
CA PHE A 142 0.82 11.58 1.61
C PHE A 142 0.57 12.90 2.32
N LEU A 143 1.56 13.47 3.01
CA LEU A 143 1.43 14.77 3.65
C LEU A 143 1.18 15.90 2.65
N HIS A 144 1.84 15.86 1.49
CA HIS A 144 1.57 16.81 0.41
C HIS A 144 0.13 16.68 -0.10
N TYR A 145 -0.33 15.45 -0.37
CA TYR A 145 -1.71 15.16 -0.75
C TYR A 145 -2.73 15.68 0.28
N MET A 146 -2.53 15.36 1.57
CA MET A 146 -3.42 15.81 2.64
C MET A 146 -3.49 17.34 2.72
N THR A 147 -2.36 18.02 2.54
CA THR A 147 -2.25 19.48 2.67
C THR A 147 -2.84 20.22 1.46
N HIS A 148 -2.64 19.71 0.25
CA HIS A 148 -2.89 20.47 -0.98
C HIS A 148 -4.08 19.98 -1.79
N TYR A 149 -4.42 18.69 -1.72
CA TYR A 149 -5.37 18.08 -2.64
C TYR A 149 -6.59 17.48 -1.94
N ASN A 150 -6.43 16.81 -0.80
CA ASN A 150 -7.51 16.06 -0.12
C ASN A 150 -8.71 16.93 0.28
N GLN A 151 -8.48 18.19 0.69
CA GLN A 151 -9.54 19.15 1.08
C GLN A 151 -10.57 18.60 2.08
N GLY A 152 -10.17 17.67 2.94
CA GLY A 152 -11.03 17.10 3.96
C GLY A 152 -11.86 15.90 3.52
N ARG A 153 -11.69 15.40 2.29
CA ARG A 153 -12.44 14.24 1.78
C ARG A 153 -12.06 12.96 2.52
N PRO A 154 -13.02 12.04 2.75
CA PRO A 154 -12.69 10.69 3.18
C PRO A 154 -11.77 10.01 2.16
N PHE A 155 -10.91 9.11 2.63
CA PHE A 155 -9.99 8.41 1.75
C PHE A 155 -9.79 6.94 2.12
N MET A 156 -9.42 6.14 1.13
CA MET A 156 -8.93 4.78 1.30
C MET A 156 -7.43 4.73 1.00
N LEU A 157 -6.70 3.92 1.76
CA LEU A 157 -5.35 3.53 1.40
C LEU A 157 -5.40 2.21 0.64
N LEU A 158 -4.69 2.11 -0.48
CA LEU A 158 -4.59 0.88 -1.26
C LEU A 158 -3.13 0.57 -1.56
N GLY A 159 -2.68 -0.63 -1.22
CA GLY A 159 -1.35 -1.10 -1.53
C GLY A 159 -1.33 -2.60 -1.83
N HIS A 160 -0.25 -3.01 -2.48
CA HIS A 160 0.11 -4.43 -2.61
C HIS A 160 1.59 -4.62 -2.25
N SER A 161 1.92 -5.71 -1.57
CA SER A 161 3.30 -6.10 -1.29
C SER A 161 4.13 -4.97 -0.67
N GLN A 162 5.15 -4.46 -1.37
CA GLN A 162 5.95 -3.33 -0.88
C GLN A 162 5.08 -2.09 -0.60
N GLY A 163 4.10 -1.79 -1.43
CA GLY A 163 3.21 -0.65 -1.20
C GLY A 163 2.42 -0.81 0.09
N SER A 164 1.93 -2.02 0.38
CA SER A 164 1.30 -2.35 1.67
C SER A 164 2.26 -2.22 2.84
N ALA A 165 3.52 -2.63 2.68
CA ALA A 165 4.56 -2.47 3.69
C ALA A 165 4.82 -0.99 4.00
N VAL A 166 4.91 -0.15 2.97
CA VAL A 166 5.11 1.30 3.13
C VAL A 166 3.89 1.95 3.80
N LEU A 167 2.68 1.60 3.37
CA LEU A 167 1.44 2.12 3.97
C LEU A 167 1.28 1.67 5.43
N LEU A 168 1.74 0.48 5.79
CA LEU A 168 1.78 0.04 7.18
C LEU A 168 2.69 0.95 8.03
N GLU A 169 3.87 1.34 7.53
CA GLU A 169 4.72 2.32 8.20
C GLU A 169 4.07 3.70 8.30
N LEU A 170 3.36 4.13 7.24
CA LEU A 170 2.60 5.38 7.23
C LEU A 170 1.57 5.41 8.38
N LEU A 171 0.81 4.32 8.57
CA LEU A 171 -0.14 4.17 9.67
C LEU A 171 0.56 4.22 11.04
N LYS A 172 1.67 3.50 11.20
CA LYS A 172 2.43 3.43 12.45
C LYS A 172 3.05 4.77 12.85
N GLN A 173 3.58 5.52 11.89
CA GLN A 173 4.55 6.59 12.19
C GLN A 173 4.14 7.99 11.70
N SER A 174 3.38 8.10 10.60
CA SER A 174 3.24 9.37 9.88
C SER A 174 1.83 9.97 9.91
N MET A 175 0.79 9.13 10.02
CA MET A 175 -0.58 9.62 10.11
C MET A 175 -0.86 10.25 11.48
N LYS A 176 -1.53 11.42 11.44
CA LYS A 176 -2.09 12.10 12.60
C LYS A 176 -3.49 11.58 12.88
N GLN A 177 -4.01 11.84 14.09
CA GLN A 177 -5.35 11.42 14.49
C GLN A 177 -6.44 11.89 13.52
N GLU A 178 -6.38 13.15 13.08
CA GLU A 178 -7.30 13.72 12.09
C GLU A 178 -7.32 12.95 10.76
N HIS A 179 -6.19 12.35 10.35
CA HIS A 179 -6.14 11.53 9.14
C HIS A 179 -6.84 10.17 9.36
N PHE A 180 -6.78 9.59 10.56
CA PHE A 180 -7.50 8.36 10.87
C PHE A 180 -9.01 8.57 10.90
N GLU A 181 -9.46 9.73 11.36
CA GLU A 181 -10.88 10.12 11.37
C GLU A 181 -11.46 10.26 9.95
N GLN A 182 -10.61 10.48 8.95
CA GLN A 182 -10.98 10.58 7.52
C GLN A 182 -10.76 9.28 6.75
N MET A 183 -10.08 8.29 7.35
CA MET A 183 -9.74 7.06 6.67
C MET A 183 -10.93 6.10 6.69
N VAL A 184 -11.48 5.80 5.50
CA VAL A 184 -12.52 4.79 5.32
C VAL A 184 -11.97 3.41 5.65
N ALA A 185 -10.85 3.03 5.02
CA ALA A 185 -10.18 1.76 5.23
C ALA A 185 -8.77 1.75 4.60
N ALA A 186 -7.92 0.81 5.03
CA ALA A 186 -6.61 0.55 4.46
C ALA A 186 -6.52 -0.88 3.90
N TYR A 187 -6.45 -1.02 2.58
CA TYR A 187 -6.28 -2.29 1.87
C TYR A 187 -4.78 -2.58 1.70
N LEU A 188 -4.20 -3.33 2.64
CA LEU A 188 -2.78 -3.69 2.72
C LEU A 188 -2.55 -5.12 2.23
N ILE A 189 -2.84 -5.36 0.95
CA ILE A 189 -2.87 -6.70 0.34
C ILE A 189 -1.45 -7.26 0.18
N GLY A 190 -1.26 -8.57 0.33
CA GLY A 190 0.02 -9.23 0.04
C GLY A 190 1.15 -8.83 0.99
N TRP A 191 0.84 -8.52 2.25
CA TRP A 191 1.85 -8.22 3.27
C TRP A 191 1.49 -8.90 4.59
N GLN A 192 2.20 -8.59 5.68
CA GLN A 192 1.93 -9.14 7.00
C GLN A 192 1.84 -8.04 8.05
N ILE A 193 1.08 -8.33 9.09
CA ILE A 193 1.13 -7.61 10.36
C ILE A 193 1.40 -8.64 11.44
N THR A 194 2.42 -8.40 12.25
CA THR A 194 2.81 -9.29 13.35
C THR A 194 2.07 -8.96 14.63
N GLN A 195 2.02 -9.91 15.58
CA GLN A 195 1.43 -9.67 16.90
C GLN A 195 2.13 -8.51 17.63
N GLU A 196 3.46 -8.44 17.55
CA GLU A 196 4.26 -7.36 18.13
C GLU A 196 3.84 -5.98 17.61
N GLU A 197 3.55 -5.86 16.31
CA GLU A 197 3.06 -4.61 15.73
C GLU A 197 1.65 -4.25 16.22
N LEU A 198 0.75 -5.22 16.35
CA LEU A 198 -0.59 -4.98 16.92
C LEU A 198 -0.49 -4.52 18.38
N ASP A 199 0.39 -5.14 19.17
CA ASP A 199 0.59 -4.80 20.58
C ASP A 199 1.25 -3.43 20.76
N THR A 200 2.16 -3.06 19.84
CA THR A 200 2.88 -1.78 19.87
C THR A 200 2.02 -0.61 19.38
N TYR A 201 1.14 -0.85 18.40
CA TYR A 201 0.32 0.18 17.76
C TYR A 201 -1.20 -0.10 17.83
N PRO A 202 -1.78 -0.40 19.01
CA PRO A 202 -3.13 -0.93 19.15
C PRO A 202 -4.24 0.08 18.79
N HIS A 203 -3.90 1.38 18.73
CA HIS A 203 -4.84 2.45 18.35
C HIS A 203 -4.71 2.87 16.87
N ARG A 204 -3.70 2.34 16.16
CA ARG A 204 -3.41 2.68 14.76
C ARG A 204 -3.63 1.51 13.83
N LEU A 205 -3.44 0.28 14.33
CA LEU A 205 -3.58 -0.95 13.56
C LEU A 205 -4.83 -1.70 14.02
N ASN A 206 -5.94 -1.47 13.33
CA ASN A 206 -7.22 -2.10 13.62
C ASN A 206 -7.61 -3.05 12.47
N PRO A 207 -7.37 -4.37 12.57
CA PRO A 207 -7.80 -5.31 11.54
C PRO A 207 -9.32 -5.37 11.39
N ALA A 208 -9.79 -5.51 10.14
CA ALA A 208 -11.20 -5.72 9.84
C ALA A 208 -11.70 -7.06 10.42
N ARG A 209 -12.98 -7.08 10.82
CA ARG A 209 -13.72 -8.23 11.36
C ARG A 209 -14.97 -8.57 10.53
N GLY A 210 -15.44 -7.63 9.71
CA GLY A 210 -16.59 -7.75 8.81
C GLY A 210 -16.46 -6.86 7.58
N SER A 211 -17.50 -6.89 6.74
CA SER A 211 -17.51 -6.23 5.44
C SER A 211 -17.66 -4.70 5.54
N ASP A 212 -18.37 -4.20 6.55
CA ASP A 212 -18.74 -2.79 6.70
C ASP A 212 -17.92 -2.01 7.74
N ASP A 213 -16.95 -2.64 8.41
CA ASP A 213 -16.10 -1.93 9.36
C ASP A 213 -15.38 -0.73 8.70
N THR A 214 -15.16 0.35 9.43
CA THR A 214 -14.45 1.53 8.93
C THR A 214 -13.26 1.89 9.81
N GLY A 215 -12.28 2.59 9.27
CA GLY A 215 -11.03 2.89 9.98
C GLY A 215 -10.18 1.64 10.25
N VAL A 216 -10.37 0.60 9.43
CA VAL A 216 -9.76 -0.73 9.60
C VAL A 216 -8.78 -1.09 8.48
N ILE A 217 -7.99 -2.13 8.73
CA ILE A 217 -7.04 -2.73 7.81
C ILE A 217 -7.63 -4.01 7.21
N ILE A 218 -7.61 -4.09 5.89
CA ILE A 218 -7.95 -5.28 5.10
C ILE A 218 -6.63 -5.87 4.60
N LEU A 219 -6.38 -7.12 4.92
CA LEU A 219 -5.15 -7.82 4.54
C LEU A 219 -5.46 -9.30 4.30
N TYR A 220 -4.90 -9.84 3.23
CA TYR A 220 -4.82 -11.28 2.98
C TYR A 220 -3.58 -11.58 2.14
N ASN A 221 -3.16 -12.84 2.17
CA ASN A 221 -2.12 -13.40 1.31
C ASN A 221 -2.67 -14.70 0.72
N SER A 222 -2.72 -14.80 -0.60
CA SER A 222 -3.39 -15.93 -1.28
C SER A 222 -2.42 -17.06 -1.57
N LEU A 223 -2.82 -18.29 -1.23
CA LEU A 223 -2.05 -19.52 -1.43
C LEU A 223 -2.99 -20.61 -1.98
N THR A 224 -2.47 -21.62 -2.65
CA THR A 224 -3.23 -22.85 -2.97
C THR A 224 -3.04 -23.93 -1.92
N THR A 225 -1.99 -23.82 -1.11
CA THR A 225 -1.70 -24.73 0.01
C THR A 225 -1.02 -23.95 1.15
N PRO A 226 -1.28 -24.28 2.42
CA PRO A 226 -0.64 -23.64 3.57
C PRO A 226 0.90 -23.68 3.56
N ASP A 227 1.50 -24.68 2.90
CA ASP A 227 2.95 -24.85 2.84
C ASP A 227 3.63 -23.87 1.86
N ALA A 228 2.86 -23.15 1.04
CA ALA A 228 3.38 -22.23 0.04
C ALA A 228 3.65 -20.80 0.57
N LYS A 229 3.69 -20.60 1.89
CA LYS A 229 3.98 -19.30 2.50
C LYS A 229 5.34 -18.77 2.02
N SER A 230 5.41 -17.46 1.78
CA SER A 230 6.70 -16.81 1.53
C SER A 230 7.51 -16.82 2.83
N PRO A 231 8.81 -17.16 2.82
CA PRO A 231 9.66 -17.07 4.01
C PRO A 231 9.89 -15.62 4.49
N ARG A 232 9.42 -14.62 3.75
CA ARG A 232 9.43 -13.21 4.16
C ARG A 232 8.08 -12.72 4.66
N ILE A 233 7.01 -13.46 4.40
CA ILE A 233 5.62 -13.12 4.72
C ILE A 233 4.97 -14.38 5.34
N ASP A 234 5.54 -14.84 6.46
CA ASP A 234 5.14 -16.04 7.19
C ASP A 234 4.66 -15.76 8.61
N ARG A 235 4.66 -14.49 9.05
CA ARG A 235 4.35 -14.07 10.43
C ARG A 235 3.07 -13.26 10.57
N SER A 236 2.22 -13.21 9.53
CA SER A 236 0.95 -12.51 9.63
C SER A 236 0.05 -13.15 10.69
N VAL A 237 -0.54 -12.33 11.56
CA VAL A 237 -1.62 -12.70 12.49
C VAL A 237 -2.97 -12.08 12.09
N VAL A 238 -3.02 -11.48 10.90
CA VAL A 238 -4.19 -10.83 10.32
C VAL A 238 -4.50 -11.49 8.98
N GLY A 239 -5.78 -11.74 8.73
CA GLY A 239 -6.29 -12.27 7.47
C GLY A 239 -7.82 -12.16 7.43
N ILE A 240 -8.36 -11.67 6.31
CA ILE A 240 -9.80 -11.64 6.04
C ILE A 240 -10.07 -12.17 4.64
N ASN A 241 -11.07 -13.04 4.50
CA ASN A 241 -11.43 -13.63 3.22
C ASN A 241 -12.22 -12.60 2.38
N PRO A 242 -11.72 -12.15 1.22
CA PRO A 242 -12.39 -11.14 0.41
C PRO A 242 -13.69 -11.65 -0.23
N LEU A 243 -13.96 -12.96 -0.18
CA LEU A 243 -15.19 -13.53 -0.74
C LEU A 243 -16.40 -13.39 0.17
N ASN A 244 -16.20 -13.51 1.49
CA ASN A 244 -17.28 -13.50 2.48
C ASN A 244 -17.03 -12.58 3.68
N TRP A 245 -15.89 -11.86 3.68
CA TRP A 245 -15.44 -10.93 4.72
C TRP A 245 -15.34 -11.53 6.12
N LYS A 246 -15.13 -12.84 6.22
CA LYS A 246 -14.87 -13.54 7.48
C LYS A 246 -13.38 -13.70 7.75
N THR A 247 -13.01 -13.71 9.02
CA THR A 247 -11.64 -13.90 9.50
C THR A 247 -11.37 -15.30 10.04
N ASP A 248 -12.40 -16.17 10.03
CA ASP A 248 -12.33 -17.57 10.45
C ASP A 248 -12.23 -18.51 9.24
N SER A 249 -12.21 -19.82 9.52
CA SER A 249 -12.08 -20.87 8.50
C SER A 249 -13.37 -21.14 7.71
N THR A 250 -14.39 -20.27 7.79
CA THR A 250 -15.60 -20.42 6.98
C THR A 250 -15.26 -20.38 5.50
N LEU A 251 -15.55 -21.49 4.81
CA LEU A 251 -15.39 -21.60 3.37
C LEU A 251 -16.32 -20.63 2.65
N ALA A 252 -15.74 -19.82 1.77
CA ALA A 252 -16.46 -19.17 0.69
C ALA A 252 -16.35 -20.05 -0.57
N THR A 253 -17.50 -20.34 -1.15
CA THR A 253 -17.61 -21.10 -2.40
C THR A 253 -17.26 -20.22 -3.60
N ARG A 254 -17.02 -20.82 -4.78
CA ARG A 254 -16.72 -20.06 -6.00
C ARG A 254 -17.87 -19.13 -6.40
N GLU A 255 -19.10 -19.44 -6.00
CA GLU A 255 -20.29 -18.63 -6.25
C GLU A 255 -20.19 -17.24 -5.57
N GLU A 256 -19.36 -17.10 -4.54
CA GLU A 256 -19.10 -15.83 -3.84
C GLU A 256 -17.96 -15.02 -4.51
N HIS A 257 -17.29 -15.57 -5.51
CA HIS A 257 -16.23 -14.91 -6.28
C HIS A 257 -16.83 -14.09 -7.43
N LEU A 258 -17.00 -12.79 -7.19
CA LEU A 258 -17.62 -11.85 -8.14
C LEU A 258 -16.81 -11.75 -9.44
N GLY A 259 -15.50 -11.88 -9.35
CA GLY A 259 -14.66 -12.14 -10.51
C GLY A 259 -13.22 -11.64 -10.40
N ILE A 260 -12.37 -12.36 -11.13
CA ILE A 260 -10.97 -11.99 -11.39
C ILE A 260 -10.96 -11.05 -12.58
N VAL A 261 -10.09 -10.04 -12.54
CA VAL A 261 -9.89 -9.11 -13.66
C VAL A 261 -8.55 -9.43 -14.34
N ARG A 262 -8.53 -9.59 -15.66
CA ARG A 262 -7.30 -9.87 -16.42
C ARG A 262 -7.18 -8.96 -17.63
N PHE A 263 -5.96 -8.51 -17.91
CA PHE A 263 -5.71 -7.77 -19.15
C PHE A 263 -5.70 -8.72 -20.35
N ASN A 264 -6.63 -8.51 -21.27
CA ASN A 264 -6.67 -9.17 -22.56
C ASN A 264 -5.81 -8.39 -23.55
N ARG A 265 -4.70 -9.00 -23.97
CA ARG A 265 -3.73 -8.37 -24.90
C ARG A 265 -4.28 -8.21 -26.31
N GLU A 266 -5.21 -9.07 -26.73
CA GLU A 266 -5.80 -9.04 -28.08
C GLU A 266 -6.78 -7.89 -28.22
N THR A 267 -7.70 -7.75 -27.25
CA THR A 267 -8.71 -6.68 -27.23
C THR A 267 -8.19 -5.38 -26.64
N ARG A 268 -7.06 -5.43 -25.91
CA ARG A 268 -6.51 -4.34 -25.11
C ARG A 268 -7.50 -3.82 -24.05
N GLN A 269 -8.32 -4.72 -23.52
CA GLN A 269 -9.33 -4.45 -22.49
C GLN A 269 -9.11 -5.37 -21.28
N TYR A 270 -9.81 -5.06 -20.19
CA TYR A 270 -9.86 -5.93 -19.01
C TYR A 270 -11.07 -6.85 -19.09
N ASP A 271 -10.82 -8.16 -19.10
CA ASP A 271 -11.85 -9.19 -19.05
C ASP A 271 -12.13 -9.57 -17.58
N THR A 272 -13.39 -9.89 -17.30
CA THR A 272 -13.81 -10.38 -15.99
C THR A 272 -14.25 -11.83 -16.09
N ILE A 273 -13.80 -12.66 -15.14
CA ILE A 273 -14.19 -14.07 -15.07
C ILE A 273 -14.80 -14.32 -13.69
N PRO A 274 -16.13 -14.49 -13.58
CA PRO A 274 -16.78 -14.79 -12.31
C PRO A 274 -16.51 -16.23 -11.90
N HIS A 275 -16.74 -16.51 -10.62
CA HIS A 275 -16.67 -17.83 -10.04
C HIS A 275 -15.35 -18.56 -10.30
N PHE A 276 -14.22 -17.84 -10.25
CA PHE A 276 -12.91 -18.39 -10.59
C PHE A 276 -12.36 -19.32 -9.51
N THR A 277 -12.55 -18.99 -8.23
CA THR A 277 -12.09 -19.79 -7.10
C THR A 277 -12.96 -19.60 -5.86
N GLY A 278 -13.12 -20.66 -5.06
CA GLY A 278 -13.47 -20.54 -3.65
C GLY A 278 -12.24 -20.21 -2.80
N ALA A 279 -12.45 -19.88 -1.53
CA ALA A 279 -11.36 -19.65 -0.58
C ALA A 279 -11.79 -19.78 0.89
N TYR A 280 -10.85 -20.09 1.77
CA TYR A 280 -11.03 -20.07 3.24
C TYR A 280 -9.75 -19.60 3.93
N ILE A 281 -9.86 -19.11 5.18
CA ILE A 281 -8.68 -18.74 5.98
C ILE A 281 -8.14 -19.97 6.71
N GLN A 282 -6.82 -20.18 6.63
CA GLN A 282 -6.07 -21.11 7.46
C GLN A 282 -4.79 -20.44 7.95
N ASP A 283 -4.57 -20.43 9.26
CA ASP A 283 -3.42 -19.80 9.91
C ASP A 283 -3.21 -18.34 9.48
N HIS A 284 -4.29 -17.58 9.26
CA HIS A 284 -4.32 -16.20 8.74
C HIS A 284 -3.95 -16.02 7.25
N TYR A 285 -3.80 -17.10 6.49
CA TYR A 285 -3.59 -17.07 5.03
C TYR A 285 -4.84 -17.51 4.29
N LEU A 286 -5.05 -16.96 3.09
CA LEU A 286 -6.20 -17.24 2.26
C LEU A 286 -5.89 -18.42 1.33
N ILE A 287 -6.48 -19.58 1.62
CA ILE A 287 -6.31 -20.79 0.82
C ILE A 287 -7.37 -20.81 -0.29
N CYS A 288 -6.92 -20.67 -1.54
CA CYS A 288 -7.74 -20.67 -2.74
C CYS A 288 -7.87 -22.10 -3.28
N THR A 289 -9.10 -22.56 -3.52
CA THR A 289 -9.40 -23.98 -3.77
C THR A 289 -9.26 -24.41 -5.23
N ASP A 290 -9.38 -23.48 -6.19
CA ASP A 290 -9.55 -23.83 -7.61
C ASP A 290 -8.49 -23.19 -8.53
N VAL A 291 -7.50 -22.50 -7.96
CA VAL A 291 -6.45 -21.83 -8.74
C VAL A 291 -5.33 -22.82 -9.07
N ASP A 292 -5.01 -22.95 -10.36
CA ASP A 292 -3.79 -23.62 -10.80
C ASP A 292 -2.58 -22.68 -10.62
N PRO A 293 -1.64 -22.99 -9.70
CA PRO A 293 -0.51 -22.11 -9.43
C PRO A 293 0.52 -22.09 -10.56
N ALA A 294 0.49 -23.04 -11.50
CA ALA A 294 1.41 -23.05 -12.64
C ALA A 294 1.28 -21.79 -13.51
N GLY A 295 0.10 -21.16 -13.54
CA GLY A 295 -0.16 -19.95 -14.33
C GLY A 295 0.51 -18.69 -13.81
N ILE A 296 1.03 -18.68 -12.57
CA ILE A 296 1.69 -17.53 -11.96
C ILE A 296 3.07 -17.85 -11.36
N PHE A 297 3.42 -19.12 -11.23
CA PHE A 297 4.68 -19.52 -10.65
C PHE A 297 5.88 -18.99 -11.46
N ASN A 298 6.83 -18.37 -10.76
CA ASN A 298 8.08 -17.87 -11.34
C ASN A 298 9.27 -18.60 -10.71
N GLU A 299 9.93 -19.44 -11.52
CA GLU A 299 11.09 -20.25 -11.09
C GLU A 299 12.25 -19.39 -10.56
N GLU A 300 12.47 -18.18 -11.08
CA GLU A 300 13.53 -17.28 -10.63
C GLU A 300 13.27 -16.72 -9.23
N LEU A 301 12.00 -16.69 -8.80
CA LEU A 301 11.57 -16.14 -7.51
C LEU A 301 11.07 -17.22 -6.54
N LYS A 302 11.26 -18.51 -6.84
CA LYS A 302 10.70 -19.63 -6.07
C LYS A 302 11.10 -19.65 -4.59
N ASP A 303 12.28 -19.13 -4.27
CA ASP A 303 12.77 -19.08 -2.89
C ASP A 303 12.05 -18.00 -2.07
N LEU A 304 11.46 -17.00 -2.74
CA LEU A 304 10.64 -15.97 -2.12
C LEU A 304 9.14 -16.28 -2.21
N PHE A 305 8.71 -16.88 -3.32
CA PHE A 305 7.32 -17.24 -3.61
C PHE A 305 7.27 -18.69 -4.13
N PRO A 306 7.16 -19.67 -3.21
CA PRO A 306 7.13 -21.09 -3.55
C PRO A 306 5.96 -21.48 -4.47
N TYR A 307 6.05 -22.66 -5.10
CA TYR A 307 4.93 -23.19 -5.88
C TYR A 307 3.66 -23.29 -5.02
N GLY A 308 2.56 -22.72 -5.51
CA GLY A 308 1.32 -22.57 -4.75
C GLY A 308 1.13 -21.19 -4.09
N ASN A 309 2.15 -20.34 -4.10
CA ASN A 309 2.02 -18.96 -3.64
C ASN A 309 1.41 -18.10 -4.76
N LEU A 310 0.32 -17.40 -4.47
CA LEU A 310 -0.43 -16.61 -5.44
C LEU A 310 -0.20 -15.10 -5.31
N HIS A 311 0.88 -14.68 -4.65
CA HIS A 311 1.19 -13.28 -4.31
C HIS A 311 1.07 -12.31 -5.49
N PHE A 312 1.54 -12.70 -6.68
CA PHE A 312 1.44 -11.86 -7.89
C PHE A 312 0.02 -11.76 -8.44
N MET A 313 -0.92 -12.58 -7.98
CA MET A 313 -2.33 -12.52 -8.37
C MET A 313 -3.21 -11.75 -7.41
N ASP A 314 -2.79 -11.51 -6.16
CA ASP A 314 -3.68 -10.98 -5.11
C ASP A 314 -4.48 -9.75 -5.58
N SER A 315 -3.78 -8.79 -6.19
CA SER A 315 -4.36 -7.50 -6.63
C SER A 315 -5.39 -7.60 -7.75
N TRP A 316 -5.56 -8.75 -8.40
CA TRP A 316 -6.57 -8.91 -9.45
C TRP A 316 -7.44 -10.14 -9.29
N LEU A 317 -7.02 -11.12 -8.48
CA LEU A 317 -7.75 -12.36 -8.22
C LEU A 317 -9.13 -12.07 -7.62
N PHE A 318 -9.24 -11.08 -6.73
CA PHE A 318 -10.49 -10.73 -6.04
C PHE A 318 -10.97 -9.32 -6.38
N ALA A 319 -10.60 -8.78 -7.54
CA ALA A 319 -10.73 -7.35 -7.81
C ALA A 319 -12.19 -6.86 -7.73
N LEU A 320 -13.16 -7.64 -8.22
CA LEU A 320 -14.57 -7.26 -8.16
C LEU A 320 -15.15 -7.36 -6.73
N ASN A 321 -14.71 -8.34 -5.94
CA ASN A 321 -15.05 -8.42 -4.52
C ASN A 321 -14.49 -7.23 -3.73
N LEU A 322 -13.24 -6.87 -3.97
CA LEU A 322 -12.60 -5.71 -3.36
C LEU A 322 -13.32 -4.41 -3.75
N LYS A 323 -13.64 -4.22 -5.04
CA LYS A 323 -14.38 -3.03 -5.50
C LYS A 323 -15.73 -2.91 -4.82
N ALA A 324 -16.51 -3.99 -4.79
CA ALA A 324 -17.82 -4.00 -4.13
C ALA A 324 -17.71 -3.64 -2.63
N ASN A 325 -16.66 -4.12 -1.96
CA ASN A 325 -16.46 -3.82 -0.55
C ASN A 325 -15.94 -2.40 -0.29
N MET A 326 -15.17 -1.82 -1.20
CA MET A 326 -14.83 -0.39 -1.13
C MET A 326 -16.11 0.46 -1.14
N GLU A 327 -17.05 0.16 -2.03
CA GLU A 327 -18.35 0.84 -2.09
C GLU A 327 -19.15 0.67 -0.79
N GLU A 328 -19.20 -0.54 -0.25
CA GLU A 328 -19.88 -0.84 1.03
C GLU A 328 -19.29 -0.05 2.20
N ARG A 329 -17.97 -0.07 2.38
CA ARG A 329 -17.29 0.66 3.48
C ARG A 329 -17.41 2.17 3.33
N VAL A 330 -17.34 2.68 2.10
CA VAL A 330 -17.61 4.10 1.82
C VAL A 330 -19.03 4.46 2.22
N GLY A 331 -20.02 3.63 1.86
CA GLY A 331 -21.41 3.82 2.26
C GLY A 331 -21.58 3.83 3.79
N ALA A 332 -20.95 2.88 4.49
CA ALA A 332 -20.97 2.81 5.95
C ALA A 332 -20.32 4.05 6.60
N PHE A 333 -19.16 4.46 6.11
CA PHE A 333 -18.41 5.62 6.62
C PHE A 333 -19.21 6.93 6.49
N LEU A 334 -19.79 7.17 5.31
CA LEU A 334 -20.56 8.39 5.04
C LEU A 334 -21.86 8.43 5.84
N SER A 335 -22.49 7.27 6.06
CA SER A 335 -23.70 7.17 6.88
C SER A 335 -23.40 7.46 8.36
N GLY A 336 -22.35 6.86 8.93
CA GLY A 336 -21.94 7.09 10.32
C GLY A 336 -21.47 8.52 10.59
N SER A 337 -20.92 9.20 9.59
CA SER A 337 -20.55 10.63 9.69
C SER A 337 -21.76 11.56 9.74
N SER A 338 -22.92 11.15 9.20
CA SER A 338 -24.13 11.98 9.19
C SER A 338 -24.86 11.99 10.54
N ASP A 339 -24.73 10.93 11.34
CA ASP A 339 -25.39 10.79 12.65
C ASP A 339 -24.72 11.63 13.77
N THR A 340 -23.51 12.15 13.56
CA THR A 340 -22.80 13.00 14.55
C THR A 340 -23.16 14.49 14.45
N ILE A 341 -23.92 14.91 13.44
CA ILE A 341 -24.25 16.34 13.19
C ILE A 341 -25.59 16.77 13.82
N TYR A 342 -26.39 15.85 14.37
CA TYR A 342 -27.63 16.19 15.09
C TYR A 342 -27.75 15.55 16.48
N PRO A 343 -27.09 16.07 17.53
CA PRO A 343 -27.70 16.04 18.85
C PRO A 343 -28.78 17.12 18.87
N GLY A 344 -30.04 16.68 18.93
CA GLY A 344 -31.23 17.53 18.89
C GLY A 344 -31.29 18.62 19.97
N HIS A 345 -32.06 19.63 19.59
CA HIS A 345 -32.65 20.76 20.33
C HIS A 345 -32.72 20.70 21.85
#